data_AF-A0A350KPA9-F1
#
_entry.id   AF-A0A350KPA9-F1
#
_cell.length_a   1.000
_cell.length_b   1.000
_cell.length_c   1.000
_cell.angle_alpha   90.00
_cell.angle_beta   90.00
_cell.angle_gamma   90.00
#
_symmetry.space_group_name_H-M   'P 1'
#
loop_
_entity.id
_entity.type
_entity.pdbx_description
1 polymer ?
#
loop_
_entity_poly.entity_id
_entity_poly.type
_entity_poly.pdbx_seq_one_letter_code
_entity_poly.pdbx_strand_id
1 'polypeptide(L)'
;MTVSSQTNKVIYVGNGVAKEYALPFPFLDQNDIRVRQKLGEIQTERTDWTVENGNLAFQTAPETGAEIAVIREVPLTQETDYRDNEILHAETLERCFDKLTMQIQQLNERIDRAVTVDVFDDTQAASLIPSIRQAVSDCRKAVAATAANAQTAAGQAALARSAADGAAESETNAAAMLGTKADVDLNNLTANGKENLTEMLMPDYSRTVVLTAGVAYTASCAGVFCGYYRGTAGTGTTYTVNGFTQTYAAGFDDNARPSGASFFVFVSKGESYSAARANNLYFIPLKGVAA
;
A
#
# COMPACT_ATOMS: atom_id res chain seq x y z
N MET A 1 -51.08 51.32 -25.85
CA MET A 1 -49.89 51.40 -24.96
C MET A 1 -48.65 51.38 -25.86
N THR A 2 -47.43 51.59 -25.34
CA THR A 2 -46.20 51.38 -26.13
C THR A 2 -45.21 50.58 -25.32
N VAL A 3 -44.64 49.51 -25.88
CA VAL A 3 -43.59 48.72 -25.22
C VAL A 3 -42.23 49.42 -25.33
N SER A 4 -41.89 50.23 -24.34
CA SER A 4 -40.59 50.94 -24.26
C SER A 4 -39.55 50.25 -23.37
N SER A 5 -39.98 49.30 -22.53
CA SER A 5 -39.09 48.53 -21.67
C SER A 5 -38.47 47.36 -22.42
N GLN A 6 -37.20 47.06 -22.14
CA GLN A 6 -36.51 45.87 -22.66
C GLN A 6 -36.70 44.63 -21.77
N THR A 7 -37.15 44.82 -20.53
CA THR A 7 -37.36 43.72 -19.58
C THR A 7 -38.72 43.08 -19.75
N ASN A 8 -38.77 41.74 -19.66
CA ASN A 8 -39.99 40.93 -19.66
C ASN A 8 -40.08 40.00 -18.43
N LYS A 9 -39.06 40.04 -17.58
CA LYS A 9 -38.88 39.18 -16.40
C LYS A 9 -38.26 39.99 -15.28
N VAL A 10 -38.71 39.72 -14.05
CA VAL A 10 -38.10 40.22 -12.81
C VAL A 10 -38.09 39.10 -11.78
N ILE A 11 -37.07 39.10 -10.92
CA ILE A 11 -36.95 38.14 -9.83
C ILE A 11 -36.93 38.91 -8.51
N TYR A 12 -37.82 38.54 -7.59
CA TYR A 12 -37.88 39.05 -6.23
C TYR A 12 -37.47 37.97 -5.24
N VAL A 13 -37.10 38.37 -4.02
CA VAL A 13 -36.87 37.45 -2.90
C VAL A 13 -37.90 37.73 -1.82
N GLY A 14 -38.63 36.70 -1.42
CA GLY A 14 -39.62 36.77 -0.36
C GLY A 14 -38.99 36.98 1.01
N ASN A 15 -39.69 37.73 1.86
CA ASN A 15 -39.31 37.97 3.26
C ASN A 15 -40.36 37.44 4.25
N GLY A 16 -41.34 36.65 3.79
CA GLY A 16 -42.42 36.12 4.61
C GLY A 16 -43.52 37.12 4.98
N VAL A 17 -43.41 38.40 4.60
CA VAL A 17 -44.33 39.47 5.03
C VAL A 17 -44.88 40.27 3.86
N ALA A 18 -44.03 40.67 2.91
CA ALA A 18 -44.42 41.50 1.77
C ALA A 18 -45.31 40.72 0.79
N LYS A 19 -46.47 41.30 0.49
CA LYS A 19 -47.45 40.74 -0.45
C LYS A 19 -47.50 41.46 -1.79
N GLU A 20 -47.02 42.69 -1.85
CA GLU A 20 -47.05 43.52 -3.05
C GLU A 20 -45.65 43.63 -3.68
N TYR A 21 -45.58 43.41 -4.98
CA TYR A 21 -44.36 43.48 -5.78
C TYR A 21 -44.63 44.29 -7.05
N ALA A 22 -43.69 45.16 -7.43
CA ALA A 22 -43.86 45.97 -8.63
C ALA A 22 -43.83 45.13 -9.91
N LEU A 23 -44.52 45.57 -10.96
CA LEU A 23 -44.38 45.01 -12.31
C LEU A 23 -43.61 46.01 -13.18
N PRO A 24 -42.30 45.79 -13.43
CA PRO A 24 -41.46 46.77 -14.13
C PRO A 24 -41.61 46.74 -15.67
N PHE A 25 -42.62 46.03 -16.18
CA PHE A 25 -42.86 45.87 -17.61
C PHE A 25 -44.35 45.91 -17.95
N PRO A 26 -44.72 46.41 -19.14
CA PRO A 26 -46.10 46.42 -19.60
C PRO A 26 -46.62 45.01 -19.92
N PHE A 27 -47.92 44.77 -19.78
CA PHE A 27 -48.60 43.53 -20.15
C PHE A 27 -49.97 43.85 -20.78
N LEU A 28 -50.50 42.97 -21.62
CA LEU A 28 -51.77 43.20 -22.32
C LEU A 28 -52.97 42.71 -21.52
N ASP A 29 -52.82 41.55 -20.88
CA ASP A 29 -53.81 40.93 -20.02
C ASP A 29 -53.12 40.39 -18.75
N GLN A 30 -53.83 40.34 -17.63
CA GLN A 30 -53.34 39.70 -16.41
C GLN A 30 -52.98 38.22 -16.67
N ASN A 31 -53.72 37.56 -17.57
CA ASN A 31 -53.47 36.18 -17.98
C ASN A 31 -52.17 35.97 -18.76
N ASP A 32 -51.50 37.04 -19.20
CA ASP A 32 -50.17 36.97 -19.82
C ASP A 32 -49.06 36.96 -18.76
N ILE A 33 -49.37 37.12 -17.47
CA ILE A 33 -48.37 37.07 -16.40
C ILE A 33 -48.28 35.62 -15.88
N ARG A 34 -47.05 35.15 -15.71
CA ARG A 34 -46.74 33.87 -15.05
C ARG A 34 -45.84 34.14 -13.87
N VAL A 35 -46.17 33.53 -12.75
CA VAL A 35 -45.43 33.66 -11.49
C VAL A 35 -44.93 32.28 -11.09
N ARG A 36 -43.62 32.13 -10.95
CA ARG A 36 -42.98 30.90 -10.50
C ARG A 36 -42.22 31.18 -9.22
N GLN A 37 -42.39 30.31 -8.24
CA GLN A 37 -41.66 30.35 -6.98
C GLN A 37 -40.61 29.24 -6.95
N LYS A 38 -39.43 29.55 -6.43
CA LYS A 38 -38.38 28.58 -6.15
C LYS A 38 -37.94 28.71 -4.69
N LEU A 39 -37.97 27.60 -3.96
CA LEU A 39 -37.45 27.51 -2.59
C LEU A 39 -36.52 26.29 -2.50
N GLY A 40 -35.22 26.54 -2.35
CA GLY A 40 -34.20 25.50 -2.51
C GLY A 40 -34.23 24.90 -3.91
N GLU A 41 -34.47 23.59 -4.01
CA GLU A 41 -34.56 22.85 -5.29
C GLU A 41 -36.00 22.72 -5.81
N ILE A 42 -37.01 23.12 -5.03
CA ILE A 42 -38.42 22.98 -5.40
C ILE A 42 -38.86 24.21 -6.19
N GLN A 43 -39.36 23.98 -7.40
CA GLN A 43 -39.95 25.02 -8.25
C GLN A 43 -41.44 24.73 -8.45
N THR A 44 -42.29 25.73 -8.20
CA THR A 44 -43.74 25.65 -8.37
C THR A 44 -44.27 26.86 -9.12
N GLU A 45 -45.39 26.67 -9.83
CA GLU A 45 -46.16 27.78 -10.36
C GLU A 45 -47.11 28.29 -9.28
N ARG A 46 -47.23 29.61 -9.15
CA ARG A 46 -48.17 30.25 -8.23
C ARG A 46 -49.36 30.80 -8.99
N THR A 47 -50.52 30.62 -8.40
CA THR A 47 -51.82 31.08 -8.93
C THR A 47 -52.57 31.96 -7.95
N ASP A 48 -52.06 32.11 -6.72
CA ASP A 48 -52.67 32.89 -5.65
C ASP A 48 -52.14 34.33 -5.62
N TRP A 49 -52.28 34.99 -6.76
CA TRP A 49 -51.92 36.38 -6.97
C TRP A 49 -52.95 37.09 -7.85
N THR A 50 -53.04 38.40 -7.67
CA THR A 50 -53.84 39.32 -8.49
C THR A 50 -52.98 40.49 -8.94
N VAL A 51 -53.44 41.28 -9.91
CA VAL A 51 -52.81 42.56 -10.24
C VAL A 51 -53.69 43.68 -9.69
N GLU A 52 -53.14 44.44 -8.75
CA GLU A 52 -53.83 45.53 -8.07
C GLU A 52 -52.99 46.81 -8.22
N ASN A 53 -53.60 47.88 -8.74
CA ASN A 53 -52.93 49.16 -8.98
C ASN A 53 -51.62 49.06 -9.81
N GLY A 54 -51.52 48.06 -10.69
CA GLY A 54 -50.32 47.81 -11.49
C GLY A 54 -49.21 47.02 -10.78
N ASN A 55 -49.45 46.59 -9.55
CA ASN A 55 -48.54 45.72 -8.80
C ASN A 55 -49.09 44.29 -8.71
N LEU A 56 -48.18 43.33 -8.57
CA LEU A 56 -48.51 41.96 -8.26
C LEU A 56 -48.82 41.85 -6.76
N ALA A 57 -50.03 41.43 -6.41
CA ALA A 57 -50.49 41.24 -5.03
C ALA A 57 -50.73 39.76 -4.73
N PHE A 58 -50.00 39.20 -3.78
CA PHE A 58 -50.17 37.81 -3.35
C PHE A 58 -51.22 37.66 -2.24
N GLN A 59 -52.03 36.60 -2.29
CA GLN A 59 -52.93 36.25 -1.18
C GLN A 59 -52.10 35.83 0.06
N THR A 60 -51.13 34.94 -0.18
CA THR A 60 -50.18 34.46 0.84
C THR A 60 -48.79 35.02 0.54
N ALA A 61 -48.18 35.71 1.51
CA ALA A 61 -46.85 36.28 1.32
C ALA A 61 -45.84 35.17 0.97
N PRO A 62 -45.00 35.37 -0.06
CA PRO A 62 -43.90 34.45 -0.34
C PRO A 62 -43.02 34.24 0.90
N GLU A 63 -42.70 32.98 1.21
CA GLU A 63 -41.87 32.62 2.35
C GLU A 63 -40.48 33.26 2.29
N THR A 64 -39.85 33.44 3.45
CA THR A 64 -38.51 34.02 3.55
C THR A 64 -37.49 33.20 2.78
N GLY A 65 -36.78 33.85 1.85
CA GLY A 65 -35.77 33.20 1.01
C GLY A 65 -36.32 32.51 -0.23
N ALA A 66 -37.64 32.56 -0.48
CA ALA A 66 -38.22 32.08 -1.72
C ALA A 66 -37.92 33.07 -2.87
N GLU A 67 -37.37 32.59 -3.98
CA GLU A 67 -37.19 33.38 -5.19
C GLU A 67 -38.50 33.38 -5.99
N ILE A 68 -38.97 34.56 -6.39
CA ILE A 68 -40.22 34.77 -7.11
C ILE A 68 -39.89 35.35 -8.48
N ALA A 69 -39.94 34.49 -9.50
CA ALA A 69 -39.78 34.91 -10.88
C ALA A 69 -41.14 35.29 -11.45
N VAL A 70 -41.28 36.56 -11.83
CA VAL A 70 -42.46 37.10 -12.50
C VAL A 70 -42.05 37.35 -13.96
N ILE A 71 -42.75 36.70 -14.89
CA ILE A 71 -42.45 36.76 -16.32
C ILE A 71 -43.72 37.00 -17.13
N ARG A 72 -43.60 37.77 -18.21
CA ARG A 72 -44.66 37.93 -19.20
C ARG A 72 -44.56 36.81 -20.25
N GLU A 73 -45.62 36.02 -20.38
CA GLU A 73 -45.80 34.97 -21.38
C GLU A 73 -47.07 35.23 -22.22
N VAL A 74 -46.89 35.87 -23.38
CA VAL A 74 -47.97 36.20 -24.32
C VAL A 74 -48.15 35.06 -25.34
N PRO A 75 -49.39 34.71 -25.75
CA PRO A 75 -49.64 33.73 -26.80
C PRO A 75 -48.94 34.12 -28.12
N LEU A 76 -48.28 33.15 -28.77
CA LEU A 76 -47.60 33.29 -30.06
C LEU A 76 -48.58 33.23 -31.24
N THR A 77 -49.73 33.90 -31.12
CA THR A 77 -50.79 33.96 -32.13
C THR A 77 -51.10 35.40 -32.51
N GLN A 78 -51.57 35.60 -33.73
CA GLN A 78 -52.17 36.84 -34.17
C GLN A 78 -53.65 36.54 -34.44
N GLU A 79 -54.55 37.27 -33.77
CA GLU A 79 -56.00 37.01 -33.80
C GLU A 79 -56.79 38.10 -34.53
N THR A 80 -56.15 39.24 -34.83
CA THR A 80 -56.79 40.39 -35.46
C THR A 80 -56.84 40.19 -36.98
N ASP A 81 -58.02 39.95 -37.53
CA ASP A 81 -58.22 39.87 -38.97
C ASP A 81 -58.53 41.25 -39.55
N TYR A 82 -57.65 41.80 -40.39
CA TYR A 82 -57.88 43.06 -41.10
C TYR A 82 -58.58 42.79 -42.43
N ARG A 83 -59.74 43.41 -42.64
CA ARG A 83 -60.52 43.26 -43.87
C ARG A 83 -60.26 44.39 -44.85
N ASP A 84 -60.36 44.07 -46.14
CA ASP A 84 -60.25 45.06 -47.20
C ASP A 84 -61.35 46.14 -47.06
N ASN A 85 -60.94 47.40 -47.21
CA ASN A 85 -61.79 48.59 -47.11
C ASN A 85 -62.37 48.87 -45.70
N GLU A 86 -61.86 48.21 -44.66
CA GLU A 86 -62.19 48.56 -43.28
C GLU A 86 -61.34 49.74 -42.78
N ILE A 87 -61.89 50.53 -41.86
CA ILE A 87 -61.13 51.61 -41.21
C ILE A 87 -60.13 50.97 -40.23
N LEU A 88 -58.84 51.23 -40.45
CA LEU A 88 -57.80 50.78 -39.53
C LEU A 88 -57.81 51.62 -38.27
N HIS A 89 -58.36 51.05 -37.19
CA HIS A 89 -58.32 51.67 -35.87
C HIS A 89 -56.89 51.66 -35.32
N ALA A 90 -56.33 52.85 -35.06
CA ALA A 90 -54.96 53.01 -34.56
C ALA A 90 -54.69 52.18 -33.28
N GLU A 91 -55.62 52.14 -32.33
CA GLU A 91 -55.44 51.36 -31.09
C GLU A 91 -55.32 49.85 -31.35
N THR A 92 -56.07 49.31 -32.31
CA THR A 92 -55.98 47.89 -32.70
C THR A 92 -54.60 47.59 -33.30
N LEU A 93 -54.11 48.50 -34.14
CA LEU A 93 -52.83 48.39 -34.83
C LEU A 93 -51.66 48.50 -33.83
N GLU A 94 -51.70 49.46 -32.93
CA GLU A 94 -50.73 49.60 -31.84
C GLU A 94 -50.72 48.36 -30.93
N ARG A 95 -51.90 47.85 -30.53
CA ARG A 95 -51.98 46.62 -29.72
C ARG A 95 -51.36 45.41 -30.41
N CYS A 96 -51.51 45.30 -31.74
CA CYS A 96 -50.88 44.23 -32.52
C CYS A 96 -49.35 44.35 -32.54
N PHE A 97 -48.82 45.57 -32.74
CA PHE A 97 -47.38 45.82 -32.75
C PHE A 97 -46.74 45.67 -31.38
N ASP A 98 -47.42 46.14 -30.33
CA ASP A 98 -47.02 45.88 -28.95
C ASP A 98 -46.97 44.37 -28.68
N LYS A 99 -48.03 43.61 -29.03
CA LYS A 99 -48.06 42.15 -28.86
C LYS A 99 -46.87 41.48 -29.55
N LEU A 100 -46.58 41.84 -30.80
CA LEU A 100 -45.47 41.29 -31.56
C LEU A 100 -44.11 41.65 -30.92
N THR A 101 -43.94 42.89 -30.46
CA THR A 101 -42.74 43.32 -29.72
C THR A 101 -42.58 42.51 -28.43
N MET A 102 -43.67 42.28 -27.70
CA MET A 102 -43.66 41.46 -26.49
C MET A 102 -43.27 40.00 -26.76
N GLN A 103 -43.77 39.42 -27.86
CA GLN A 103 -43.41 38.06 -28.30
C GLN A 103 -41.91 37.97 -28.63
N ILE A 104 -41.34 38.96 -29.32
CA ILE A 104 -39.90 39.01 -29.63
C ILE A 104 -39.07 39.10 -28.34
N GLN A 105 -39.43 39.97 -27.40
CA GLN A 105 -38.73 40.06 -26.10
C GLN A 105 -38.78 38.74 -25.34
N GLN A 106 -39.93 38.05 -25.35
CA GLN A 106 -40.09 36.71 -24.77
C GLN A 106 -39.20 35.67 -25.44
N LEU A 107 -39.10 35.67 -26.77
CA LEU A 107 -38.21 34.75 -27.48
C LEU A 107 -36.75 35.05 -27.18
N ASN A 108 -36.35 36.32 -27.12
CA ASN A 108 -34.98 36.73 -26.75
C ASN A 108 -34.61 36.21 -25.35
N GLU A 109 -35.47 36.42 -24.35
CA GLU A 109 -35.25 35.89 -22.99
C GLU A 109 -35.08 34.37 -22.97
N ARG A 110 -35.86 33.65 -23.79
CA ARG A 110 -35.77 32.19 -23.89
C ARG A 110 -34.47 31.74 -24.56
N ILE A 111 -34.00 32.48 -25.57
CA ILE A 111 -32.74 32.22 -26.27
C ILE A 111 -31.55 32.53 -25.36
N ASP A 112 -31.57 33.63 -24.61
CA ASP A 112 -30.51 34.03 -23.67
C ASP A 112 -30.22 32.98 -22.59
N ARG A 113 -31.20 32.12 -22.28
CA ARG A 113 -31.07 31.00 -21.33
C ARG A 113 -31.03 29.63 -21.98
N ALA A 114 -30.97 29.55 -23.31
CA ALA A 114 -30.85 28.30 -24.04
C ALA A 114 -29.37 27.93 -24.23
N VAL A 115 -29.11 26.65 -24.51
CA VAL A 115 -27.80 26.21 -25.00
C VAL A 115 -27.79 26.42 -26.51
N THR A 116 -26.97 27.35 -26.99
CA THR A 116 -26.79 27.63 -28.43
C THR A 116 -25.47 27.06 -28.93
N VAL A 117 -25.43 26.72 -30.21
CA VAL A 117 -24.20 26.35 -30.92
C VAL A 117 -23.66 27.56 -31.67
N ASP A 118 -22.38 27.50 -32.06
CA ASP A 118 -21.77 28.51 -32.91
C ASP A 118 -22.47 28.56 -34.28
N VAL A 119 -22.40 29.72 -34.94
CA VAL A 119 -23.04 29.92 -36.25
C VAL A 119 -22.44 29.05 -37.37
N PHE A 120 -21.19 28.61 -37.23
CA PHE A 120 -20.52 27.72 -38.18
C PHE A 120 -20.56 26.24 -37.75
N ASP A 121 -21.22 25.93 -36.64
CA ASP A 121 -21.32 24.56 -36.12
C ASP A 121 -22.70 23.95 -36.48
N ASP A 122 -22.68 22.86 -37.25
CA ASP A 122 -23.87 22.12 -37.66
C ASP A 122 -24.44 21.20 -36.56
N THR A 123 -23.87 21.24 -35.34
CA THR A 123 -24.34 20.43 -34.22
C THR A 123 -25.77 20.80 -33.82
N GLN A 124 -26.65 19.81 -33.77
CA GLN A 124 -28.01 20.03 -33.29
C GLN A 124 -28.00 20.31 -31.78
N ALA A 125 -28.46 21.49 -31.36
CA ALA A 125 -28.53 21.85 -29.94
C ALA A 125 -29.28 20.82 -29.08
N ALA A 126 -30.26 20.11 -29.66
CA ALA A 126 -31.01 19.04 -29.00
C ALA A 126 -30.13 17.84 -28.57
N SER A 127 -29.03 17.55 -29.26
CA SER A 127 -28.11 16.46 -28.88
C SER A 127 -27.11 16.87 -27.79
N LEU A 128 -26.98 18.17 -27.49
CA LEU A 128 -26.03 18.66 -26.48
C LEU A 128 -26.44 18.27 -25.06
N ILE A 129 -27.72 18.40 -24.69
CA ILE A 129 -28.15 18.08 -23.32
C ILE A 129 -27.88 16.61 -22.96
N PRO A 130 -28.23 15.60 -23.80
CA PRO A 130 -27.87 14.21 -23.54
C PRO A 130 -26.34 14.00 -23.45
N SER A 131 -25.56 14.58 -24.35
CA SER A 131 -24.10 14.42 -24.35
C SER A 131 -23.44 15.04 -23.10
N ILE A 132 -23.91 16.20 -22.65
CA ILE A 132 -23.45 16.84 -21.41
C ILE A 132 -23.77 15.96 -20.21
N ARG A 133 -24.99 15.41 -20.11
CA ARG A 133 -25.36 14.48 -19.03
C ARG A 133 -24.49 13.22 -19.03
N GLN A 134 -24.20 12.69 -20.21
CA GLN A 134 -23.33 11.53 -20.38
C GLN A 134 -21.89 11.84 -19.95
N ALA A 135 -21.33 12.96 -20.40
CA ALA A 135 -19.98 13.39 -20.02
C ALA A 135 -19.84 13.58 -18.49
N VAL A 136 -20.85 14.15 -17.83
CA VAL A 136 -20.88 14.27 -16.37
C VAL A 136 -20.93 12.89 -15.70
N SER A 137 -21.72 11.96 -16.23
CA SER A 137 -21.80 10.57 -15.73
C SER A 137 -20.46 9.86 -15.84
N ASP A 138 -19.80 9.95 -16.99
CA ASP A 138 -18.52 9.29 -17.24
C ASP A 138 -17.40 9.92 -16.41
N CYS A 139 -17.40 11.24 -16.23
CA CYS A 139 -16.50 11.92 -15.31
C CYS A 139 -16.66 11.38 -13.86
N ARG A 140 -17.90 11.24 -13.36
CA ARG A 140 -18.15 10.67 -12.03
C ARG A 140 -17.61 9.24 -11.90
N LYS A 141 -17.80 8.40 -12.92
CA LYS A 141 -17.25 7.03 -12.94
C LYS A 141 -15.72 7.05 -12.94
N ALA A 142 -15.10 7.90 -13.74
CA ALA A 142 -13.64 8.03 -13.80
C ALA A 142 -13.06 8.49 -12.45
N VAL A 143 -13.71 9.44 -11.77
CA VAL A 143 -13.33 9.87 -10.42
C VAL A 143 -13.45 8.72 -9.41
N ALA A 144 -14.55 7.98 -9.42
CA ALA A 144 -14.73 6.83 -8.52
C ALA A 144 -13.70 5.72 -8.77
N ALA A 145 -13.40 5.41 -10.04
CA ALA A 145 -12.36 4.45 -10.41
C ALA A 145 -10.97 4.91 -9.97
N THR A 146 -10.66 6.20 -10.14
CA THR A 146 -9.38 6.78 -9.70
C THR A 146 -9.23 6.71 -8.18
N ALA A 147 -10.30 6.99 -7.43
CA ALA A 147 -10.31 6.82 -5.98
C ALA A 147 -9.99 5.36 -5.61
N ALA A 148 -10.73 4.39 -6.16
CA ALA A 148 -10.55 2.96 -5.90
C ALA A 148 -9.11 2.48 -6.19
N ASN A 149 -8.53 2.95 -7.30
CA ASN A 149 -7.14 2.65 -7.65
C ASN A 149 -6.16 3.23 -6.62
N ALA A 150 -6.40 4.44 -6.13
CA ALA A 150 -5.57 5.06 -5.09
C ALA A 150 -5.66 4.30 -3.76
N GLN A 151 -6.85 3.85 -3.34
CA GLN A 151 -6.99 3.00 -2.14
C GLN A 151 -6.29 1.65 -2.31
N THR A 152 -6.39 1.02 -3.48
CA THR A 152 -5.68 -0.24 -3.77
C THR A 152 -4.18 -0.04 -3.71
N ALA A 153 -3.65 1.02 -4.33
CA ALA A 153 -2.22 1.35 -4.27
C ALA A 153 -1.74 1.60 -2.83
N ALA A 154 -2.52 2.33 -2.02
CA ALA A 154 -2.22 2.54 -0.61
C ALA A 154 -2.21 1.24 0.19
N GLY A 155 -3.16 0.33 -0.06
CA GLY A 155 -3.20 -0.99 0.54
C GLY A 155 -1.99 -1.85 0.17
N GLN A 156 -1.60 -1.86 -1.10
CA GLN A 156 -0.40 -2.58 -1.56
C GLN A 156 0.89 -2.02 -0.93
N ALA A 157 1.00 -0.69 -0.80
CA ALA A 157 2.13 -0.07 -0.12
C ALA A 157 2.19 -0.44 1.38
N ALA A 158 1.05 -0.59 2.04
CA ALA A 158 0.99 -1.04 3.43
C ALA A 158 1.43 -2.50 3.57
N LEU A 159 0.94 -3.39 2.70
CA LEU A 159 1.34 -4.80 2.68
C LEU A 159 2.85 -4.97 2.42
N ALA A 160 3.39 -4.20 1.47
CA ALA A 160 4.83 -4.19 1.19
C ALA A 160 5.65 -3.76 2.41
N ARG A 161 5.17 -2.77 3.18
CA ARG A 161 5.81 -2.34 4.44
C ARG A 161 5.78 -3.43 5.49
N SER A 162 4.61 -4.04 5.74
CA SER A 162 4.50 -5.16 6.69
C SER A 162 5.40 -6.35 6.32
N ALA A 163 5.53 -6.65 5.02
CA ALA A 163 6.42 -7.70 4.55
C ALA A 163 7.91 -7.37 4.80
N ALA A 164 8.30 -6.10 4.62
CA ALA A 164 9.65 -5.63 4.94
C ALA A 164 9.95 -5.69 6.44
N ASP A 165 8.99 -5.28 7.29
CA ASP A 165 9.13 -5.35 8.74
C ASP A 165 9.28 -6.81 9.22
N GLY A 166 8.49 -7.74 8.68
CA GLY A 166 8.59 -9.16 9.00
C GLY A 166 9.91 -9.81 8.55
N ALA A 167 10.48 -9.34 7.43
CA ALA A 167 11.81 -9.78 6.98
C ALA A 167 12.91 -9.30 7.93
N ALA A 168 12.85 -8.03 8.38
CA ALA A 168 13.82 -7.48 9.34
C ALA A 168 13.73 -8.16 10.73
N GLU A 169 12.52 -8.50 11.18
CA GLU A 169 12.32 -9.29 12.40
C GLU A 169 12.93 -10.70 12.26
N SER A 170 12.72 -11.35 11.10
CA SER A 170 13.30 -12.66 10.82
C SER A 170 14.83 -12.64 10.82
N GLU A 171 15.45 -11.60 10.26
CA GLU A 171 16.90 -11.39 10.30
C GLU A 171 17.40 -11.26 11.75
N THR A 172 16.72 -10.44 12.56
CA THR A 172 17.05 -10.25 13.98
C THR A 172 16.95 -11.56 14.75
N ASN A 173 15.88 -12.33 14.51
CA ASN A 173 15.67 -13.63 15.13
C ASN A 173 16.76 -14.64 14.73
N ALA A 174 17.13 -14.67 13.44
CA ALA A 174 18.21 -15.54 12.96
C ALA A 174 19.57 -15.17 13.58
N ALA A 175 19.88 -13.87 13.66
CA ALA A 175 21.11 -13.38 14.30
C ALA A 175 21.17 -13.76 15.79
N ALA A 176 20.07 -13.58 16.52
CA ALA A 176 19.97 -13.97 17.93
C ALA A 176 20.19 -15.48 18.12
N MET A 177 19.56 -16.32 17.28
CA MET A 177 19.76 -17.77 17.33
C MET A 177 21.22 -18.16 17.09
N LEU A 178 21.87 -17.60 16.06
CA LEU A 178 23.26 -17.92 15.75
C LEU A 178 24.22 -17.48 16.87
N GLY A 179 23.98 -16.30 17.47
CA GLY A 179 24.75 -15.82 18.61
C GLY A 179 24.74 -16.78 19.80
N THR A 180 23.62 -17.45 20.08
CA THR A 180 23.54 -18.45 21.16
C THR A 180 24.24 -19.78 20.85
N LYS A 181 24.56 -20.05 19.59
CA LYS A 181 25.19 -21.31 19.13
C LYS A 181 26.69 -21.17 18.86
N ALA A 182 27.19 -19.95 18.73
CA ALA A 182 28.60 -19.63 18.56
C ALA A 182 29.38 -19.62 19.90
N ASP A 183 29.10 -20.56 20.80
CA ASP A 183 29.84 -20.69 22.05
C ASP A 183 31.07 -21.59 21.83
N VAL A 184 32.20 -20.95 21.52
CA VAL A 184 33.50 -21.63 21.30
C VAL A 184 34.06 -22.21 22.60
N ASP A 185 33.55 -21.76 23.75
CA ASP A 185 34.03 -22.13 25.09
C ASP A 185 33.17 -23.26 25.73
N LEU A 186 32.21 -23.82 24.99
CA LEU A 186 31.32 -24.91 25.43
C LEU A 186 30.58 -24.58 26.74
N ASN A 187 30.40 -23.30 27.09
CA ASN A 187 29.75 -22.88 28.33
C ASN A 187 28.26 -23.24 28.37
N ASN A 188 27.66 -23.44 27.20
CA ASN A 188 26.31 -23.95 27.01
C ASN A 188 26.13 -25.44 27.29
N LEU A 189 27.20 -26.21 27.50
CA LEU A 189 27.11 -27.60 27.94
C LEU A 189 26.99 -27.69 29.46
N THR A 190 26.19 -28.64 29.93
CA THR A 190 26.16 -29.01 31.35
C THR A 190 27.52 -29.51 31.80
N ALA A 191 27.79 -29.50 33.12
CA ALA A 191 29.02 -30.09 33.68
C ALA A 191 29.25 -31.52 33.16
N ASN A 192 28.21 -32.35 33.13
CA ASN A 192 28.26 -33.70 32.56
C ASN A 192 28.54 -33.70 31.05
N GLY A 193 28.02 -32.73 30.30
CA GLY A 193 28.30 -32.61 28.86
C GLY A 193 29.77 -32.27 28.58
N LYS A 194 30.36 -31.39 29.40
CA LYS A 194 31.79 -31.07 29.36
C LYS A 194 32.64 -32.30 29.76
N GLU A 195 32.24 -33.00 30.82
CA GLU A 195 32.90 -34.21 31.29
C GLU A 195 32.90 -35.31 30.22
N ASN A 196 31.75 -35.61 29.62
CA ASN A 196 31.63 -36.59 28.54
C ASN A 196 32.55 -36.29 27.35
N LEU A 197 32.70 -35.01 26.96
CA LEU A 197 33.62 -34.62 25.89
C LEU A 197 35.09 -34.82 26.28
N THR A 198 35.46 -34.50 27.52
CA THR A 198 36.81 -34.79 28.00
C THR A 198 37.08 -36.30 28.07
N GLU A 199 36.07 -37.11 28.40
CA GLU A 199 36.19 -38.57 28.42
C GLU A 199 36.39 -39.17 27.02
N MET A 200 35.84 -38.56 25.97
CA MET A 200 36.05 -38.96 24.56
C MET A 200 37.48 -38.71 24.04
N LEU A 201 38.34 -38.05 24.81
CA LEU A 201 39.74 -37.79 24.45
C LEU A 201 40.74 -38.50 25.36
N MET A 202 40.26 -39.38 26.26
CA MET A 202 41.11 -40.16 27.16
C MET A 202 41.49 -41.53 26.55
N PRO A 203 42.68 -42.08 26.86
CA PRO A 203 43.05 -43.43 26.44
C PRO A 203 42.11 -44.50 27.00
N ASP A 204 41.63 -45.38 26.12
CA ASP A 204 40.84 -46.55 26.46
C ASP A 204 41.75 -47.76 26.71
N TYR A 205 42.21 -47.89 27.95
CA TYR A 205 43.08 -48.98 28.37
C TYR A 205 42.47 -50.38 28.17
N SER A 206 41.14 -50.50 28.05
CA SER A 206 40.48 -51.79 27.79
C SER A 206 40.72 -52.30 26.36
N ARG A 207 41.04 -51.41 25.42
CA ARG A 207 41.29 -51.71 23.99
C ARG A 207 42.78 -51.72 23.64
N THR A 208 43.66 -51.85 24.64
CA THR A 208 45.11 -51.82 24.44
C THR A 208 45.59 -52.94 23.51
N VAL A 209 46.34 -52.59 22.48
CA VAL A 209 46.98 -53.51 21.55
C VAL A 209 48.47 -53.61 21.89
N VAL A 210 48.96 -54.81 22.17
CA VAL A 210 50.39 -55.07 22.39
C VAL A 210 51.10 -55.16 21.05
N LEU A 211 52.20 -54.42 20.90
CA LEU A 211 52.95 -54.31 19.67
C LEU A 211 54.30 -55.02 19.78
N THR A 212 54.76 -55.57 18.66
CA THR A 212 56.06 -56.24 18.56
C THR A 212 57.12 -55.26 18.07
N ALA A 213 58.25 -55.18 18.76
CA ALA A 213 59.37 -54.35 18.35
C ALA A 213 59.88 -54.76 16.94
N GLY A 214 60.26 -53.78 16.12
CA GLY A 214 60.72 -53.97 14.74
C GLY A 214 59.59 -54.17 13.71
N VAL A 215 58.33 -54.28 14.13
CA VAL A 215 57.17 -54.39 13.23
C VAL A 215 56.45 -53.04 13.17
N ALA A 216 56.14 -52.57 11.96
CA ALA A 216 55.32 -51.38 11.78
C ALA A 216 53.85 -51.71 12.08
N TYR A 217 53.22 -50.89 12.92
CA TYR A 217 51.80 -50.96 13.23
C TYR A 217 51.11 -49.70 12.73
N THR A 218 50.04 -49.86 11.97
CA THR A 218 49.21 -48.74 11.50
C THR A 218 48.04 -48.55 12.44
N ALA A 219 47.91 -47.36 13.01
CA ALA A 219 46.86 -47.02 13.94
C ALA A 219 45.48 -47.18 13.26
N SER A 220 44.64 -48.07 13.78
CA SER A 220 43.28 -48.29 13.26
C SER A 220 42.35 -47.12 13.55
N CYS A 221 42.66 -46.32 14.57
CA CYS A 221 41.92 -45.17 15.02
C CYS A 221 42.85 -44.15 15.68
N ALA A 222 42.34 -42.99 16.10
CA ALA A 222 43.12 -42.08 16.93
C ALA A 222 43.42 -42.71 18.30
N GLY A 223 44.65 -42.54 18.77
CA GLY A 223 45.13 -43.24 19.97
C GLY A 223 46.49 -42.72 20.42
N VAL A 224 47.03 -43.41 21.42
CA VAL A 224 48.36 -43.12 21.99
C VAL A 224 49.22 -44.36 21.83
N PHE A 225 50.38 -44.22 21.20
CA PHE A 225 51.46 -45.20 21.35
C PHE A 225 52.23 -44.91 22.62
N CYS A 226 52.43 -45.94 23.42
CA CYS A 226 53.26 -45.85 24.61
C CYS A 226 54.16 -47.07 24.72
N GLY A 227 55.29 -46.89 25.38
CA GLY A 227 56.20 -47.98 25.60
C GLY A 227 57.27 -47.60 26.59
N TYR A 228 57.98 -48.62 27.03
CA TYR A 228 59.01 -48.49 28.04
C TYR A 228 60.29 -49.16 27.59
N TYR A 229 61.42 -48.51 27.85
CA TYR A 229 62.73 -49.09 27.56
C TYR A 229 63.48 -49.36 28.87
N ARG A 230 63.92 -50.60 29.06
CA ARG A 230 64.97 -50.95 30.05
C ARG A 230 66.16 -51.51 29.29
N GLY A 231 67.27 -50.77 29.30
CA GLY A 231 68.52 -51.24 28.74
C GLY A 231 69.72 -50.53 29.32
N THR A 232 70.90 -50.99 28.91
CA THR A 232 72.20 -50.48 29.34
C THR A 232 72.41 -49.05 28.83
N ALA A 233 73.02 -48.19 29.66
CA ALA A 233 73.31 -46.81 29.30
C ALA A 233 74.13 -46.71 28.01
N GLY A 234 73.79 -45.74 27.16
CA GLY A 234 74.43 -45.53 25.84
C GLY A 234 73.76 -46.26 24.66
N THR A 235 72.79 -47.14 24.93
CA THR A 235 71.90 -47.71 23.90
C THR A 235 70.55 -47.03 23.95
N GLY A 236 70.15 -46.36 22.87
CA GLY A 236 68.84 -45.72 22.75
C GLY A 236 67.82 -46.55 21.98
N THR A 237 66.54 -46.27 22.20
CA THR A 237 65.45 -46.72 21.33
C THR A 237 65.08 -45.60 20.39
N THR A 238 65.02 -45.95 19.12
CA THR A 238 64.55 -45.07 18.05
C THR A 238 63.11 -45.43 17.70
N TYR A 239 62.26 -44.41 17.69
CA TYR A 239 60.86 -44.49 17.33
C TYR A 239 60.62 -43.69 16.08
N THR A 240 59.85 -44.24 15.15
CA THR A 240 59.50 -43.57 13.90
C THR A 240 57.99 -43.50 13.77
N VAL A 241 57.47 -42.28 13.61
CA VAL A 241 56.06 -41.98 13.33
C VAL A 241 56.02 -41.29 11.97
N ASN A 242 55.39 -41.90 10.96
CA ASN A 242 55.25 -41.30 9.64
C ASN A 242 56.56 -40.69 9.05
N GLY A 243 57.69 -41.33 9.32
CA GLY A 243 59.01 -40.88 8.86
C GLY A 243 59.74 -39.87 9.76
N PHE A 244 59.10 -39.37 10.82
CA PHE A 244 59.77 -38.57 11.86
C PHE A 244 60.37 -39.48 12.92
N THR A 245 61.65 -39.30 13.19
CA THR A 245 62.43 -40.19 14.05
C THR A 245 62.88 -39.47 15.32
N GLN A 246 62.59 -40.05 16.48
CA GLN A 246 63.06 -39.57 17.78
C GLN A 246 63.77 -40.70 18.53
N THR A 247 64.94 -40.40 19.11
CA THR A 247 65.75 -41.37 19.85
C THR A 247 65.80 -41.01 21.32
N TYR A 248 65.41 -41.96 22.17
CA TYR A 248 65.49 -41.84 23.62
C TYR A 248 66.58 -42.78 24.16
N ALA A 249 67.46 -42.27 25.02
CA ALA A 249 68.51 -43.06 25.67
C ALA A 249 68.18 -43.29 27.15
N ALA A 250 68.49 -44.47 27.68
CA ALA A 250 68.42 -44.72 29.12
C ALA A 250 69.54 -43.93 29.84
N GLY A 251 69.16 -43.19 30.89
CA GLY A 251 70.09 -42.54 31.82
C GLY A 251 70.36 -43.41 33.04
N PHE A 252 71.40 -43.09 33.81
CA PHE A 252 71.55 -43.62 35.17
C PHE A 252 70.82 -42.71 36.16
N ASP A 253 70.15 -43.29 37.16
CA ASP A 253 69.80 -42.54 38.36
C ASP A 253 71.05 -42.31 39.23
N ASP A 254 70.97 -41.42 40.23
CA ASP A 254 72.10 -41.11 41.15
C ASP A 254 72.63 -42.34 41.93
N ASN A 255 71.93 -43.48 41.85
CA ASN A 255 72.31 -44.77 42.44
C ASN A 255 72.87 -45.78 41.40
N ALA A 256 73.26 -45.31 40.20
CA ALA A 256 73.84 -46.10 39.12
C ALA A 256 72.97 -47.28 38.65
N ARG A 257 71.65 -47.24 38.87
CA ARG A 257 70.70 -48.19 38.28
C ARG A 257 70.23 -47.65 36.92
N PRO A 258 69.99 -48.52 35.92
CA PRO A 258 69.44 -48.08 34.66
C PRO A 258 68.03 -47.51 34.88
N SER A 259 67.88 -46.20 34.71
CA SER A 259 66.57 -45.54 34.72
C SER A 259 65.94 -45.68 33.34
N GLY A 260 64.79 -46.34 33.28
CA GLY A 260 64.11 -46.59 32.01
C GLY A 260 63.37 -45.35 31.51
N ALA A 261 63.36 -45.13 30.19
CA ALA A 261 62.59 -44.05 29.57
C ALA A 261 61.19 -44.56 29.16
N SER A 262 60.16 -43.79 29.51
CA SER A 262 58.79 -43.95 28.99
C SER A 262 58.49 -42.84 28.00
N PHE A 263 57.67 -43.14 27.00
CA PHE A 263 57.22 -42.16 26.01
C PHE A 263 55.74 -42.35 25.71
N PHE A 264 55.10 -41.26 25.27
CA PHE A 264 53.71 -41.23 24.84
C PHE A 264 53.64 -40.38 23.57
N VAL A 265 53.06 -40.92 22.50
CA VAL A 265 52.86 -40.21 21.24
C VAL A 265 51.41 -40.35 20.82
N PHE A 266 50.74 -39.21 20.66
CA PHE A 266 49.41 -39.16 20.08
C PHE A 266 49.50 -39.37 18.58
N VAL A 267 48.60 -40.20 18.06
CA VAL A 267 48.54 -40.53 16.64
C VAL A 267 47.12 -40.50 16.13
N SER A 268 47.00 -40.18 14.85
CA SER A 268 45.76 -40.24 14.09
C SER A 268 45.57 -41.60 13.42
N LYS A 269 44.35 -41.89 12.99
CA LYS A 269 44.04 -43.08 12.18
C LYS A 269 44.90 -43.11 10.92
N GLY A 270 45.47 -44.25 10.60
CA GLY A 270 46.29 -44.47 9.41
C GLY A 270 47.76 -44.11 9.56
N GLU A 271 48.18 -43.51 10.69
CA GLU A 271 49.58 -43.26 10.96
C GLU A 271 50.30 -44.56 11.34
N SER A 272 51.45 -44.81 10.74
CA SER A 272 52.25 -46.00 10.99
C SER A 272 53.37 -45.70 11.98
N TYR A 273 53.50 -46.57 12.97
CA TYR A 273 54.48 -46.49 14.02
C TYR A 273 55.35 -47.74 14.08
N SER A 274 56.66 -47.56 14.27
CA SER A 274 57.55 -48.65 14.60
C SER A 274 58.59 -48.23 15.63
N ALA A 275 58.96 -49.17 16.50
CA ALA A 275 60.03 -49.00 17.49
C ALA A 275 61.12 -50.03 17.22
N ALA A 276 62.38 -49.61 17.15
CA ALA A 276 63.48 -50.52 16.87
C ALA A 276 63.74 -51.50 18.03
N ARG A 277 63.58 -51.05 19.29
CA ARG A 277 63.91 -51.83 20.50
C ARG A 277 63.05 -51.37 21.69
N ALA A 278 61.98 -52.05 22.06
CA ALA A 278 61.21 -51.70 23.25
C ALA A 278 60.70 -52.96 23.96
N ASN A 279 60.72 -52.95 25.28
CA ASN A 279 60.11 -53.99 26.10
C ASN A 279 58.74 -53.45 26.51
N ASN A 280 57.65 -54.08 26.05
CA ASN A 280 56.28 -53.65 26.34
C ASN A 280 55.87 -52.39 25.58
N LEU A 281 55.71 -52.53 24.26
CA LEU A 281 55.16 -51.48 23.38
C LEU A 281 53.66 -51.69 23.22
N TYR A 282 52.89 -50.60 23.28
CA TYR A 282 51.43 -50.63 23.25
C TYR A 282 50.87 -49.53 22.34
N PHE A 283 49.72 -49.81 21.73
CA PHE A 283 48.82 -48.82 21.16
C PHE A 283 47.53 -48.81 21.98
N ILE A 284 47.11 -47.63 22.41
CA ILE A 284 45.91 -47.44 23.23
C ILE A 284 44.97 -46.49 22.48
N PRO A 285 43.85 -46.97 21.92
CA PRO A 285 42.84 -46.12 21.28
C PRO A 285 42.31 -45.04 22.23
N LEU A 286 41.87 -43.90 21.71
CA LEU A 286 41.07 -42.96 22.50
C LEU A 286 39.63 -43.49 22.65
N LYS A 287 39.00 -43.21 23.79
CA LYS A 287 37.58 -43.50 24.02
C LYS A 287 36.69 -42.77 23.01
N GLY A 288 35.54 -43.33 22.65
CA GLY A 288 34.61 -42.69 21.73
C GLY A 288 35.03 -42.65 20.25
N VAL A 289 36.25 -43.10 19.91
CA VAL A 289 36.70 -43.22 18.51
C VAL A 289 36.40 -44.62 17.98
N ALA A 290 35.68 -44.70 16.86
CA ALA A 290 35.41 -45.95 16.16
C ALA A 290 36.70 -46.52 15.56
N ALA A 291 36.89 -47.84 15.66
CA ALA A 291 37.97 -48.57 14.99
C ALA A 291 37.85 -48.48 13.47
#